data_AF-A0A7S3EFM0-F1
#
_entry.id   AF-A0A7S3EFM0-F1
#
_cell.length_a   1.000
_cell.length_b   1.000
_cell.length_c   1.000
_cell.angle_alpha   90.00
_cell.angle_beta   90.00
_cell.angle_gamma   90.00
#
_symmetry.space_group_name_H-M   'P 1'
#
loop_
_entity.id
_entity.type
_entity.pdbx_description
1 polymer ?
#
loop_
_entity_poly.entity_id
_entity_poly.type
_entity_poly.pdbx_seq_one_letter_code
_entity_poly.pdbx_strand_id
1 'polypeptide(L)'
;AVRISRSQPYRLMHSYSKDLQGAMSDLDVPNLLLDLFFTYEWGSILHQIIASAILTALDPEEFTNTFIQKTWLRTYLVKQLMATYKKYLGKKETDEHYRNGFLGHIVLITTKVEEFLSNFDYRPNKVEYLREDVLDEFEVFCEEHLVAEKERTSK
;
A
#
# COMPACT_ATOMS: atom_id res chain seq x y z
N ALA A 1 5.12 -48.08 4.08
CA ALA A 1 4.48 -46.82 4.47
C ALA A 1 5.50 -45.69 4.34
N VAL A 2 5.35 -44.83 3.32
CA VAL A 2 6.25 -43.68 3.12
C VAL A 2 5.77 -42.56 4.04
N ARG A 3 6.58 -42.20 5.04
CA ARG A 3 6.34 -41.01 5.87
C ARG A 3 6.61 -39.78 5.02
N ILE A 4 5.56 -39.15 4.52
CA ILE A 4 5.64 -37.83 3.90
C ILE A 4 5.89 -36.83 5.04
N SER A 5 7.09 -36.27 5.07
CA SER A 5 7.47 -35.20 6.00
C SER A 5 6.63 -33.96 5.70
N ARG A 6 5.80 -33.53 6.67
CA ARG A 6 4.92 -32.36 6.57
C ARG A 6 5.65 -31.00 6.44
N SER A 7 6.97 -31.01 6.38
CA SER A 7 7.81 -29.80 6.28
C SER A 7 8.19 -29.38 4.86
N GLN A 8 7.82 -30.14 3.81
CA GLN A 8 8.18 -29.81 2.43
C GLN A 8 7.35 -28.75 1.68
N PRO A 9 6.05 -28.47 1.95
CA PRO A 9 5.28 -27.54 1.11
C PRO A 9 5.75 -26.08 1.27
N TYR A 10 6.20 -25.69 2.47
CA TYR A 10 6.65 -24.32 2.75
C TYR A 10 7.96 -23.95 2.02
N ARG A 11 8.86 -24.92 1.80
CA ARG A 11 10.13 -24.67 1.09
C ARG A 11 9.94 -24.43 -0.42
N LEU A 12 8.98 -25.11 -1.04
CA LEU A 12 8.65 -24.91 -2.45
C LEU A 12 7.93 -23.55 -2.64
N MET A 13 7.02 -23.19 -1.76
CA MET A 13 6.32 -21.89 -1.83
C MET A 13 7.27 -20.69 -1.72
N HIS A 14 8.33 -20.76 -0.90
CA HIS A 14 9.33 -19.70 -0.79
C HIS A 14 10.31 -19.62 -1.97
N SER A 15 10.58 -20.70 -2.70
CA SER A 15 11.41 -20.63 -3.91
C SER A 15 10.62 -20.08 -5.09
N TYR A 16 9.36 -20.51 -5.25
CA TYR A 16 8.45 -19.91 -6.24
C TYR A 16 8.13 -18.44 -5.91
N SER A 17 8.17 -18.04 -4.64
CA SER A 17 7.87 -16.65 -4.27
C SER A 17 8.95 -15.67 -4.73
N LYS A 18 10.25 -16.05 -4.74
CA LYS A 18 11.32 -15.15 -5.20
C LYS A 18 11.31 -14.94 -6.71
N ASP A 19 11.11 -16.00 -7.48
CA ASP A 19 11.03 -15.90 -8.95
C ASP A 19 9.78 -15.12 -9.38
N LEU A 20 8.65 -15.36 -8.71
CA LEU A 20 7.43 -14.58 -8.93
C LEU A 20 7.60 -13.12 -8.53
N GLN A 21 8.26 -12.83 -7.41
CA GLN A 21 8.57 -11.47 -6.98
C GLN A 21 9.47 -10.74 -7.96
N GLY A 22 10.54 -11.41 -8.44
CA GLY A 22 11.41 -10.89 -9.48
C GLY A 22 10.61 -10.56 -10.74
N ALA A 23 9.80 -11.51 -11.23
CA ALA A 23 8.94 -11.31 -12.39
C ALA A 23 7.91 -10.17 -12.19
N MET A 24 7.30 -10.05 -11.00
CA MET A 24 6.38 -8.95 -10.70
C MET A 24 7.07 -7.59 -10.74
N SER A 25 8.32 -7.51 -10.28
CA SER A 25 9.13 -6.29 -10.36
C SER A 25 9.58 -6.00 -11.79
N ASP A 26 10.01 -7.02 -12.53
CA ASP A 26 10.49 -6.88 -13.92
C ASP A 26 9.37 -6.44 -14.86
N LEU A 27 8.15 -6.93 -14.62
CA LEU A 27 6.94 -6.55 -15.35
C LEU A 27 6.27 -5.29 -14.80
N ASP A 28 6.85 -4.67 -13.78
CA ASP A 28 6.33 -3.47 -13.12
C ASP A 28 4.85 -3.58 -12.70
N VAL A 29 4.47 -4.78 -12.26
CA VAL A 29 3.08 -5.11 -11.90
C VAL A 29 2.51 -4.14 -10.87
N PRO A 30 3.24 -3.73 -9.82
CA PRO A 30 2.72 -2.76 -8.87
C PRO A 30 2.33 -1.41 -9.51
N ASN A 31 3.14 -0.84 -10.41
CA ASN A 31 2.75 0.42 -11.08
C ASN A 31 1.52 0.20 -11.99
N LEU A 32 1.45 -0.92 -12.73
CA LEU A 32 0.27 -1.23 -13.55
C LEU A 32 -1.01 -1.35 -12.71
N LEU A 33 -0.93 -1.97 -11.53
CA LEU A 33 -2.07 -2.06 -10.61
C LEU A 33 -2.45 -0.68 -10.09
N LEU A 34 -1.50 0.18 -9.76
CA LEU A 34 -1.81 1.56 -9.34
C LEU A 34 -2.47 2.35 -10.48
N ASP A 35 -1.96 2.24 -11.70
CA ASP A 35 -2.56 2.91 -12.85
C ASP A 35 -4.01 2.47 -13.04
N LEU A 36 -4.32 1.17 -12.91
CA LEU A 36 -5.69 0.67 -12.93
C LEU A 36 -6.52 1.22 -11.76
N PHE A 37 -5.96 1.22 -10.54
CA PHE A 37 -6.63 1.72 -9.34
C PHE A 37 -7.07 3.17 -9.49
N PHE A 38 -6.16 4.05 -9.93
CA PHE A 38 -6.41 5.49 -10.04
C PHE A 38 -7.14 5.89 -11.34
N THR A 39 -7.06 5.08 -12.40
CA THR A 39 -7.81 5.32 -13.65
C THR A 39 -9.29 5.00 -13.49
N TYR A 40 -9.62 3.90 -12.80
CA TYR A 40 -10.99 3.40 -12.70
C TYR A 40 -11.64 3.74 -11.34
N GLU A 41 -11.97 5.01 -11.15
CA GLU A 41 -12.53 5.55 -9.88
C GLU A 41 -13.87 4.89 -9.44
N TRP A 42 -14.57 4.16 -10.32
CA TRP A 42 -15.85 3.50 -10.02
C TRP A 42 -15.75 1.97 -9.83
N GLY A 43 -14.55 1.40 -9.83
CA GLY A 43 -14.32 -0.04 -9.76
C GLY A 43 -14.17 -0.59 -8.34
N SER A 44 -15.25 -0.66 -7.55
CA SER A 44 -15.16 -1.07 -6.13
C SER A 44 -14.48 -2.43 -5.88
N ILE A 45 -14.77 -3.44 -6.70
CA ILE A 45 -14.13 -4.77 -6.61
C ILE A 45 -12.63 -4.67 -6.95
N LEU A 46 -12.28 -3.91 -7.98
CA LEU A 46 -10.88 -3.69 -8.37
C LEU A 46 -10.12 -3.00 -7.24
N HIS A 47 -10.69 -1.95 -6.65
CA HIS A 47 -10.10 -1.24 -5.51
C HIS A 47 -9.93 -2.14 -4.30
N GLN A 48 -10.93 -2.98 -3.97
CA GLN A 48 -10.84 -3.93 -2.88
C GLN A 48 -9.67 -4.91 -3.07
N ILE A 49 -9.52 -5.46 -4.27
CA ILE A 49 -8.45 -6.42 -4.59
C ILE A 49 -7.08 -5.75 -4.47
N ILE A 50 -6.90 -4.58 -5.08
CA ILE A 50 -5.62 -3.87 -5.09
C ILE A 50 -5.28 -3.35 -3.70
N ALA A 51 -6.26 -2.76 -2.99
CA ALA A 51 -6.07 -2.32 -1.62
C ALA A 51 -5.66 -3.50 -0.73
N SER A 52 -6.34 -4.64 -0.83
CA SER A 52 -5.95 -5.84 -0.08
C SER A 52 -4.52 -6.27 -0.38
N ALA A 53 -4.09 -6.26 -1.64
CA ALA A 53 -2.72 -6.62 -2.02
C ALA A 53 -1.68 -5.67 -1.40
N ILE A 54 -1.95 -4.36 -1.40
CA ILE A 54 -1.09 -3.34 -0.79
C ILE A 54 -1.07 -3.50 0.73
N LEU A 55 -2.23 -3.67 1.36
CA LEU A 55 -2.35 -3.81 2.81
C LEU A 55 -1.62 -5.06 3.32
N THR A 56 -1.78 -6.19 2.64
CA THR A 56 -1.04 -7.42 2.95
C THR A 56 0.46 -7.24 2.73
N ALA A 57 0.88 -6.55 1.67
CA ALA A 57 2.29 -6.27 1.44
C ALA A 57 2.91 -5.45 2.58
N LEU A 58 2.18 -4.45 3.09
CA LEU A 58 2.62 -3.54 4.14
C LEU A 58 2.35 -4.06 5.55
N ASP A 59 1.86 -5.29 5.70
CA ASP A 59 1.53 -5.82 7.02
C ASP A 59 2.80 -6.21 7.80
N PRO A 60 3.02 -5.69 9.01
CA PRO A 60 4.18 -6.06 9.81
C PRO A 60 4.18 -7.55 10.13
N GLU A 61 3.05 -8.17 10.47
CA GLU A 61 3.05 -9.59 10.86
C GLU A 61 3.50 -10.55 9.73
N GLU A 62 3.39 -10.10 8.48
CA GLU A 62 3.85 -10.79 7.28
C GLU A 62 5.34 -10.47 6.93
N PHE A 63 6.15 -10.03 7.92
CA PHE A 63 7.56 -9.57 7.89
C PHE A 63 8.58 -10.42 7.08
N THR A 64 8.17 -11.51 6.45
CA THR A 64 9.01 -12.37 5.62
C THR A 64 9.32 -11.80 4.23
N ASN A 65 8.70 -10.69 3.81
CA ASN A 65 8.80 -10.22 2.42
C ASN A 65 9.18 -8.73 2.24
N THR A 66 10.40 -8.38 2.64
CA THR A 66 10.98 -7.04 2.46
C THR A 66 11.08 -6.60 1.00
N PHE A 67 11.12 -7.54 0.05
CA PHE A 67 11.19 -7.20 -1.37
C PHE A 67 9.88 -6.62 -1.88
N ILE A 68 8.74 -7.30 -1.68
CA ILE A 68 7.43 -6.81 -2.13
C ILE A 68 7.09 -5.45 -1.51
N GLN A 69 7.41 -5.26 -0.23
CA GLN A 69 7.27 -3.98 0.47
C GLN A 69 8.03 -2.86 -0.25
N LYS A 70 9.31 -3.10 -0.56
CA LYS A 70 10.14 -2.15 -1.31
C LYS A 70 9.57 -1.90 -2.69
N THR A 71 9.08 -2.92 -3.39
CA THR A 71 8.51 -2.75 -4.73
C THR A 71 7.29 -1.84 -4.70
N TRP A 72 6.34 -2.04 -3.79
CA TRP A 72 5.18 -1.16 -3.66
C TRP A 72 5.55 0.26 -3.25
N LEU A 73 6.46 0.45 -2.29
CA LEU A 73 6.79 1.81 -1.81
C LEU A 73 7.69 2.58 -2.78
N ARG A 74 8.51 1.90 -3.60
CA ARG A 74 9.31 2.54 -4.65
C ARG A 74 8.49 2.98 -5.86
N THR A 75 7.26 2.50 -6.00
CA THR A 75 6.34 2.97 -7.04
C THR A 75 5.89 4.40 -6.77
N TYR A 76 5.06 4.93 -7.67
CA TYR A 76 4.40 6.22 -7.46
C TYR A 76 3.28 6.18 -6.41
N LEU A 77 3.08 5.06 -5.68
CA LEU A 77 2.02 4.88 -4.67
C LEU A 77 1.83 6.11 -3.79
N VAL A 78 2.87 6.51 -3.05
CA VAL A 78 2.77 7.63 -2.08
C VAL A 78 2.41 8.94 -2.77
N LYS A 79 3.03 9.23 -3.92
CA LYS A 79 2.72 10.43 -4.69
C LYS A 79 1.29 10.43 -5.22
N GLN A 80 0.81 9.31 -5.74
CA GLN A 80 -0.55 9.19 -6.28
C GLN A 80 -1.60 9.25 -5.17
N LEU A 81 -1.34 8.66 -4.00
CA LEU A 81 -2.21 8.78 -2.82
C LEU A 81 -2.36 10.25 -2.42
N MET A 82 -1.23 10.96 -2.21
CA MET A 82 -1.26 12.37 -1.84
C MET A 82 -1.94 13.25 -2.89
N ALA A 83 -1.58 13.09 -4.16
CA ALA A 83 -2.13 13.88 -5.25
C ALA A 83 -3.64 13.66 -5.41
N THR A 84 -4.08 12.40 -5.34
CA THR A 84 -5.49 12.05 -5.46
C THR A 84 -6.26 12.54 -4.25
N TYR A 85 -5.76 12.32 -3.04
CA TYR A 85 -6.42 12.82 -1.84
C TYR A 85 -6.57 14.36 -1.89
N LYS A 86 -5.51 15.10 -2.24
CA LYS A 86 -5.55 16.56 -2.44
C LYS A 86 -6.55 16.99 -3.52
N LYS A 87 -6.67 16.27 -4.64
CA LYS A 87 -7.68 16.51 -5.70
C LYS A 87 -9.11 16.44 -5.18
N TYR A 88 -9.37 15.63 -4.16
CA TYR A 88 -10.70 15.43 -3.57
C TYR A 88 -10.90 16.17 -2.24
N LEU A 89 -9.85 16.81 -1.71
CA LEU A 89 -9.82 17.62 -0.50
C LEU A 89 -10.58 18.94 -0.73
N GLY A 90 -11.90 18.87 -0.75
CA GLY A 90 -12.77 20.02 -1.05
C GLY A 90 -14.07 19.65 -1.78
N LYS A 91 -14.14 18.47 -2.40
CA LYS A 91 -15.41 17.92 -2.94
C LYS A 91 -16.30 17.33 -1.82
N LYS A 92 -16.17 17.86 -0.61
CA LYS A 92 -16.33 17.16 0.68
C LYS A 92 -17.76 16.78 1.08
N GLU A 93 -18.80 17.11 0.32
CA GLU A 93 -20.18 16.98 0.85
C GLU A 93 -21.26 16.47 -0.12
N THR A 94 -21.00 16.26 -1.40
CA THR A 94 -22.11 16.00 -2.34
C THR A 94 -22.29 14.54 -2.78
N ASP A 95 -21.37 13.63 -2.42
CA ASP A 95 -21.46 12.24 -2.90
C ASP A 95 -20.93 11.23 -1.87
N GLU A 96 -21.81 10.80 -0.96
CA GLU A 96 -21.54 9.76 0.06
C GLU A 96 -20.95 8.47 -0.55
N HIS A 97 -21.33 8.16 -1.79
CA HIS A 97 -20.84 6.98 -2.51
C HIS A 97 -19.33 7.05 -2.79
N TYR A 98 -18.81 8.25 -2.99
CA TYR A 98 -17.41 8.49 -3.33
C TYR A 98 -16.49 8.34 -2.11
N ARG A 99 -16.99 8.67 -0.90
CA ARG A 99 -16.26 8.49 0.37
C ARG A 99 -16.22 7.02 0.81
N ASN A 100 -17.32 6.29 0.64
CA ASN A 100 -17.41 4.88 1.00
C ASN A 100 -16.82 3.91 -0.05
N GLY A 101 -16.42 4.43 -1.21
CA GLY A 101 -15.74 3.67 -2.27
C GLY A 101 -14.27 4.05 -2.42
N PHE A 102 -13.93 4.66 -3.53
CA PHE A 102 -12.56 4.96 -3.94
C PHE A 102 -11.75 5.76 -2.92
N LEU A 103 -12.32 6.85 -2.35
CA LEU A 103 -11.60 7.65 -1.36
C LEU A 103 -11.39 6.89 -0.04
N GLY A 104 -12.34 6.04 0.36
CA GLY A 104 -12.20 5.18 1.53
C GLY A 104 -10.98 4.26 1.39
N HIS A 105 -10.79 3.66 0.22
CA HIS A 105 -9.60 2.86 -0.07
C HIS A 105 -8.31 3.69 -0.05
N ILE A 106 -8.33 4.92 -0.56
CA ILE A 106 -7.16 5.82 -0.50
C ILE A 106 -6.79 6.12 0.95
N VAL A 107 -7.76 6.47 1.80
CA VAL A 107 -7.52 6.75 3.23
C VAL A 107 -6.97 5.50 3.93
N LEU A 108 -7.55 4.34 3.66
CA LEU A 108 -7.13 3.07 4.23
C LEU A 108 -5.67 2.73 3.86
N ILE A 109 -5.33 2.82 2.57
CA ILE A 109 -3.98 2.55 2.09
C ILE A 109 -2.99 3.57 2.68
N THR A 110 -3.33 4.86 2.67
CA THR A 110 -2.47 5.92 3.21
C THR A 110 -2.19 5.71 4.69
N THR A 111 -3.21 5.31 5.46
CA THR A 111 -3.06 4.96 6.89
C THR A 111 -2.10 3.81 7.07
N LYS A 112 -2.24 2.73 6.30
CA LYS A 112 -1.32 1.58 6.40
C LYS A 112 0.11 1.94 6.00
N VAL A 113 0.30 2.82 5.01
CA VAL A 113 1.63 3.32 4.63
C VAL A 113 2.25 4.13 5.78
N GLU A 114 1.49 5.01 6.42
CA GLU A 114 1.98 5.79 7.56
C GLU A 114 2.29 4.91 8.77
N GLU A 115 1.45 3.92 9.08
CA GLU A 115 1.72 2.92 10.13
C GLU A 115 3.00 2.13 9.82
N PHE A 116 3.13 1.64 8.58
CA PHE A 116 4.31 0.91 8.14
C PHE A 116 5.58 1.76 8.31
N LEU A 117 5.58 3.00 7.83
CA LEU A 117 6.74 3.89 7.92
C LEU A 117 7.03 4.34 9.35
N SER A 118 6.02 4.45 10.21
CA SER A 118 6.19 4.83 11.63
C SER A 118 6.84 3.74 12.46
N ASN A 119 6.71 2.47 12.05
CA ASN A 119 7.38 1.34 12.71
C ASN A 119 8.91 1.29 12.46
N PHE A 120 9.46 2.20 11.65
CA PHE A 120 10.90 2.32 11.46
C PHE A 120 11.48 3.43 12.35
N ASP A 121 12.25 3.04 13.36
CA ASP A 121 12.88 3.94 14.36
C ASP A 121 13.93 4.92 13.79
N TYR A 122 14.34 4.80 12.52
CA TYR A 122 15.43 5.60 11.95
C TYR A 122 15.18 6.00 10.49
N ARG A 123 15.36 7.29 10.15
CA ARG A 123 15.09 7.86 8.82
C ARG A 123 15.83 7.15 7.68
N PRO A 124 17.15 6.85 7.77
CA PRO A 124 17.84 6.07 6.74
C PRO A 124 17.20 4.72 6.39
N ASN A 125 16.52 4.06 7.32
CA ASN A 125 15.78 2.83 7.01
C ASN A 125 14.55 3.11 6.15
N LYS A 126 13.86 4.23 6.38
CA LYS A 126 12.70 4.66 5.56
C LYS A 126 13.12 5.06 4.14
N VAL A 127 14.29 5.68 4.00
CA VAL A 127 14.82 6.11 2.70
C VAL A 127 15.16 4.93 1.78
N GLU A 128 15.32 3.72 2.34
CA GLU A 128 15.44 2.50 1.52
C GLU A 128 14.17 2.16 0.71
N TYR A 129 13.01 2.63 1.20
CA TYR A 129 11.69 2.37 0.65
C TYR A 129 11.16 3.55 -0.18
N LEU A 130 11.43 4.79 0.25
CA LEU A 130 10.96 6.02 -0.40
C LEU A 130 12.10 7.01 -0.55
N ARG A 131 12.08 7.84 -1.60
CA ARG A 131 13.04 8.95 -1.69
C ARG A 131 12.78 9.96 -0.58
N GLU A 132 13.84 10.62 -0.11
CA GLU A 132 13.78 11.58 0.99
C GLU A 132 12.80 12.74 0.74
N ASP A 133 12.80 13.29 -0.47
CA ASP A 133 11.85 14.35 -0.87
C ASP A 133 10.38 13.91 -0.73
N VAL A 134 10.10 12.65 -1.09
CA VAL A 134 8.74 12.09 -1.02
C VAL A 134 8.34 11.79 0.41
N LEU A 135 9.30 11.33 1.22
CA LEU A 135 9.06 11.06 2.64
C LEU A 135 8.72 12.36 3.39
N ASP A 136 9.48 13.43 3.17
CA ASP A 136 9.22 14.75 3.77
C ASP A 136 7.84 15.27 3.40
N GLU A 137 7.49 15.22 2.10
CA GLU A 137 6.16 15.61 1.62
C GLU A 137 5.04 14.77 2.23
N PHE A 138 5.28 13.47 2.43
CA PHE A 138 4.30 12.55 2.98
C PHE A 138 4.10 12.73 4.49
N GLU A 139 5.16 12.98 5.26
CA GLU A 139 5.07 13.27 6.68
C GLU A 139 4.21 14.53 6.92
N VAL A 140 4.46 15.62 6.20
CA VAL A 140 3.64 16.84 6.25
C VAL A 140 2.19 16.56 5.85
N PHE A 141 1.98 15.80 4.76
CA PHE A 141 0.64 15.42 4.31
C PHE A 141 -0.15 14.67 5.40
N CYS A 142 0.48 13.71 6.07
CA CYS A 142 -0.17 12.92 7.11
C CYS A 142 -0.60 13.79 8.30
N GLU A 143 0.27 14.69 8.75
CA GLU A 143 -0.02 15.64 9.82
C GLU A 143 -1.19 16.57 9.47
N GLU A 144 -1.22 17.13 8.26
CA GLU A 144 -2.23 18.10 7.85
C GLU A 144 -3.60 17.47 7.55
N HIS A 145 -3.64 16.22 7.09
CA HIS A 145 -4.81 15.69 6.41
C HIS A 145 -5.29 14.33 6.88
N LEU A 146 -4.39 13.48 7.39
CA LEU A 146 -4.74 12.10 7.75
C LEU A 146 -5.18 12.00 9.21
N VAL A 147 -4.59 12.78 10.11
CA VAL A 147 -4.96 12.85 11.53
C VAL A 147 -6.47 13.12 11.69
N ALA A 148 -6.99 14.11 10.96
CA ALA A 148 -8.40 14.50 11.03
C ALA A 148 -9.37 13.43 10.49
N GLU A 149 -8.95 12.58 9.55
CA GLU A 149 -9.80 11.49 9.05
C GLU A 149 -9.75 10.26 9.97
N LYS A 150 -8.59 9.93 10.56
CA LYS A 150 -8.47 8.86 11.58
C LYS A 150 -9.46 9.09 12.73
N GLU A 151 -9.51 10.31 13.26
CA GLU A 151 -10.43 10.70 14.35
C GLU A 151 -11.92 10.60 13.97
N ARG A 152 -12.26 10.71 12.68
CA ARG A 152 -13.63 10.57 12.19
C ARG A 152 -14.06 9.13 12.04
N THR A 153 -13.14 8.24 11.66
CA THR A 153 -13.39 6.80 11.48
C THR A 153 -13.34 5.99 12.78
N SER A 154 -12.78 6.53 13.86
CA SER A 154 -12.73 5.86 15.18
C SER A 154 -13.95 6.15 16.08
N LYS A 155 -14.97 6.85 15.58
CA LYS A 155 -16.26 7.10 16.26
C LYS A 155 -17.35 6.21 15.68
#